data_AF-A0A832B2L6-F1
#
_entry.id   AF-A0A832B2L6-F1
#
_cell.length_a   1.000
_cell.length_b   1.000
_cell.length_c   1.000
_cell.angle_alpha   90.00
_cell.angle_beta   90.00
_cell.angle_gamma   90.00
#
_symmetry.space_group_name_H-M   'P 1'
#
loop_
_entity.id
_entity.type
_entity.pdbx_description
1 polymer ?
#
loop_
_entity_poly.entity_id
_entity_poly.type
_entity_poly.pdbx_seq_one_letter_code
_entity_poly.pdbx_strand_id
1 'polypeptide(L)'
;MSFLAKRDQDAVAAIRALVRVGTWPPLVPSVVLAESTTGCQHNDAAVNRLLKTCDVREDLPASLARRAGELRHLAERGSAVDAVVVASAEPGGVVLAGDIEDLGALASHADAVRIERI
;
A
#
# COMPACT_ATOMS: atom_id res chain seq x y z
N MET A 1 8.81 13.71 22.44
CA MET A 1 9.36 13.47 21.08
C MET A 1 8.23 12.95 20.20
N SER A 2 8.01 13.58 19.04
CA SER A 2 6.79 13.43 18.23
C SER A 2 6.63 12.01 17.67
N PHE A 3 5.44 11.42 17.84
CA PHE A 3 5.05 10.09 17.35
C PHE A 3 5.25 9.92 15.83
N LEU A 4 5.16 11.04 15.09
CA LEU A 4 5.38 11.11 13.64
C LEU A 4 6.85 10.89 13.25
N ALA A 5 7.80 11.45 14.01
CA ALA A 5 9.23 11.34 13.72
C ALA A 5 9.77 9.91 13.96
N LYS A 6 9.12 9.16 14.86
CA LYS A 6 9.48 7.77 15.15
C LYS A 6 8.96 6.80 14.08
N ARG A 7 7.70 7.00 13.64
CA ARG A 7 7.10 6.27 12.51
C ARG A 7 7.92 6.38 11.22
N ASP A 8 8.51 7.56 10.96
CA ASP A 8 9.31 7.81 9.77
C ASP A 8 10.66 7.04 9.80
N GLN A 9 11.25 6.84 10.97
CA GLN A 9 12.50 6.06 11.10
C GLN A 9 12.29 4.55 10.98
N ASP A 10 11.21 4.03 11.56
CA ASP A 10 10.87 2.60 11.51
C ASP A 10 10.55 2.19 10.05
N ALA A 11 9.72 2.99 9.35
CA ALA A 11 9.42 2.77 7.94
C ALA A 11 10.66 2.81 7.04
N VAL A 12 11.59 3.74 7.28
CA VAL A 12 12.87 3.81 6.54
C VAL A 12 13.74 2.58 6.82
N ALA A 13 13.77 2.07 8.05
CA ALA A 13 14.51 0.86 8.38
C ALA A 13 13.93 -0.38 7.71
N ALA A 14 12.60 -0.49 7.65
CA ALA A 14 11.89 -1.56 6.94
C ALA A 14 12.14 -1.52 5.43
N ILE A 15 12.04 -0.34 4.81
CA ILE A 15 12.37 -0.14 3.38
C ILE A 15 13.82 -0.58 3.09
N ARG A 16 14.77 -0.19 3.95
CA ARG A 16 16.18 -0.63 3.81
C ARG A 16 16.35 -2.13 3.96
N ALA A 17 15.55 -2.78 4.81
CA ALA A 17 15.57 -4.24 4.94
C ALA A 17 15.07 -4.91 3.65
N LEU A 18 13.97 -4.43 3.07
CA LEU A 18 13.40 -4.92 1.81
C LEU A 18 14.37 -4.77 0.62
N VAL A 19 15.04 -3.62 0.54
CA VAL A 19 16.10 -3.40 -0.46
C VAL A 19 17.22 -4.43 -0.32
N ARG A 20 17.64 -4.76 0.92
CA ARG A 20 18.72 -5.72 1.17
C ARG A 20 18.35 -7.17 0.80
N VAL A 21 17.09 -7.55 0.93
CA VAL A 21 16.63 -8.91 0.61
C VAL A 21 16.16 -9.07 -0.85
N GLY A 22 16.29 -8.01 -1.67
CA GLY A 22 16.04 -8.07 -3.11
C GLY A 22 14.56 -8.02 -3.51
N THR A 23 13.66 -7.67 -2.60
CA THR A 23 12.21 -7.52 -2.87
C THR A 23 11.83 -6.10 -3.31
N TRP A 24 12.83 -5.31 -3.72
CA TRP A 24 12.67 -3.94 -4.21
C TRP A 24 12.93 -3.90 -5.72
N PRO A 25 12.14 -3.18 -6.54
CA PRO A 25 11.06 -2.25 -6.15
C PRO A 25 9.71 -2.93 -5.89
N PRO A 26 8.93 -2.44 -4.90
CA PRO A 26 7.56 -2.87 -4.72
C PRO A 26 6.67 -2.27 -5.81
N LEU A 27 5.57 -2.95 -6.09
CA LEU A 27 4.53 -2.43 -6.98
C LEU A 27 3.57 -1.52 -6.21
N VAL A 28 3.24 -0.37 -6.78
CA VAL A 28 2.30 0.60 -6.21
C VAL A 28 1.23 0.96 -7.26
N PRO A 29 -0.06 0.65 -7.02
CA PRO A 29 -1.12 1.13 -7.89
C PRO A 29 -1.14 2.67 -7.93
N SER A 30 -1.32 3.26 -9.12
CA SER A 30 -1.31 4.72 -9.31
C SER A 30 -2.34 5.45 -8.47
N VAL A 31 -3.45 4.80 -8.12
CA VAL A 31 -4.48 5.35 -7.23
C VAL A 31 -3.94 5.68 -5.83
N VAL A 32 -2.88 5.01 -5.37
CA VAL A 32 -2.21 5.33 -4.09
C VAL A 32 -1.56 6.71 -4.13
N LEU A 33 -1.12 7.18 -5.30
CA LEU A 33 -0.58 8.53 -5.46
C LEU A 33 -1.66 9.57 -5.18
N ALA A 34 -2.89 9.33 -5.63
CA ALA A 34 -4.01 10.25 -5.39
C ALA A 34 -4.39 10.33 -3.90
N GLU A 35 -4.21 9.26 -3.13
CA GLU A 35 -4.44 9.26 -1.67
C GLU A 35 -3.26 9.86 -0.90
N SER A 36 -2.03 9.66 -1.39
CA SER A 36 -0.80 9.99 -0.67
C SER A 36 -0.24 11.38 -1.00
N THR A 37 -0.78 12.07 -2.01
CA THR A 37 -0.31 13.40 -2.43
C THR A 37 -1.39 14.45 -2.23
N THR A 38 -0.95 15.68 -1.96
CA THR A 38 -1.82 16.82 -1.69
C THR A 38 -1.70 17.93 -2.74
N GLY A 39 -0.70 17.83 -3.62
CA GLY A 39 -0.30 18.89 -4.54
C GLY A 39 0.63 19.93 -3.89
N CYS A 40 0.85 19.86 -2.58
CA CYS A 40 1.81 20.70 -1.87
C CYS A 40 3.19 20.07 -1.89
N GLN A 41 4.07 20.53 -2.79
CA GLN A 41 5.40 19.96 -3.02
C GLN A 41 6.25 19.81 -1.74
N HIS A 42 6.14 20.72 -0.78
CA HIS A 42 6.86 20.63 0.50
C HIS A 42 6.41 19.42 1.32
N ASN A 43 5.09 19.20 1.42
CA ASN A 43 4.51 18.10 2.19
C ASN A 43 4.68 16.76 1.46
N ASP A 44 4.56 16.77 0.13
CA ASP A 44 4.62 15.56 -0.69
C ASP A 44 6.07 15.10 -0.96
N ALA A 45 7.09 15.87 -0.55
CA ALA A 45 8.49 15.60 -0.91
C ALA A 45 8.99 14.23 -0.46
N ALA A 46 8.59 13.75 0.72
CA ALA A 46 9.00 12.44 1.23
C ALA A 46 8.31 11.30 0.46
N VAL A 47 6.99 11.40 0.29
CA VAL A 47 6.17 10.45 -0.47
C VAL A 47 6.67 10.35 -1.91
N ASN A 48 6.89 11.48 -2.59
CA ASN A 48 7.38 11.51 -3.97
C ASN A 48 8.79 10.92 -4.11
N ARG A 49 9.66 11.04 -3.10
CA ARG A 49 10.98 10.39 -3.12
C ARG A 49 10.85 8.87 -2.99
N LEU A 50 9.95 8.38 -2.14
CA LEU A 50 9.68 6.95 -2.00
C LEU A 50 9.09 6.37 -3.28
N LEU A 51 8.06 7.01 -3.84
CA LEU A 51 7.38 6.53 -5.04
C LEU A 51 8.30 6.45 -6.27
N LYS A 52 9.28 7.35 -6.39
CA LYS A 52 10.32 7.28 -7.45
C LYS A 52 11.17 6.00 -7.40
N THR A 53 11.17 5.32 -6.27
CA THR A 53 11.89 4.07 -6.10
C THR A 53 10.99 2.85 -6.29
N CYS A 54 9.67 3.02 -6.41
CA CYS A 54 8.69 1.95 -6.62
C CYS A 54 8.38 1.75 -8.11
N ASP A 55 7.81 0.59 -8.46
CA ASP A 55 7.19 0.37 -9.76
C ASP A 55 5.72 0.81 -9.69
N VAL A 56 5.36 1.88 -10.39
CA VAL A 56 4.00 2.43 -10.35
C VAL A 56 3.17 1.79 -11.46
N ARG A 57 2.15 1.02 -11.07
CA ARG A 57 1.18 0.47 -12.01
C ARG A 57 0.12 1.51 -12.33
N GLU A 58 0.13 2.02 -13.55
CA GLU A 58 -0.80 3.08 -13.98
C GLU A 58 -2.20 2.59 -14.33
N ASP A 59 -2.35 1.33 -14.74
CA ASP A 59 -3.62 0.76 -15.14
C ASP A 59 -4.41 0.20 -13.95
N LEU A 60 -5.71 0.49 -13.94
CA LEU A 60 -6.70 -0.11 -13.05
C LEU A 60 -7.81 -0.75 -13.89
N PRO A 61 -7.66 -2.03 -14.29
CA PRO A 61 -8.68 -2.73 -15.06
C PRO A 61 -10.02 -2.80 -14.33
N ALA A 62 -11.13 -2.75 -15.07
CA ALA A 62 -12.46 -2.81 -14.48
C ALA A 62 -12.73 -4.09 -13.67
N SER A 63 -12.11 -5.21 -14.04
CA SER A 63 -12.15 -6.46 -13.26
C SER A 63 -11.50 -6.30 -11.89
N LEU A 64 -10.33 -5.68 -11.84
CA LEU A 64 -9.61 -5.40 -10.58
C LEU A 64 -10.39 -4.40 -9.71
N ALA A 65 -10.98 -3.37 -10.31
CA ALA A 65 -11.83 -2.42 -9.59
C ALA A 65 -13.09 -3.07 -8.99
N ARG A 66 -13.75 -3.99 -9.73
CA ARG A 66 -14.87 -4.77 -9.21
C ARG A 66 -14.45 -5.69 -8.08
N ARG A 67 -13.31 -6.36 -8.22
CA ARG A 67 -12.74 -7.22 -7.17
C ARG A 67 -12.45 -6.43 -5.89
N ALA A 68 -11.86 -5.24 -6.01
CA ALA A 68 -11.69 -4.33 -4.88
C ALA A 68 -13.05 -3.96 -4.24
N GLY A 69 -14.07 -3.68 -5.04
CA GLY A 69 -15.44 -3.41 -4.54
C GLY A 69 -16.03 -4.58 -3.73
N GLU A 70 -15.85 -5.82 -4.20
CA GLU A 70 -16.27 -7.01 -3.48
C GLU A 70 -15.57 -7.15 -2.12
N LEU A 71 -14.24 -6.99 -2.09
CA LEU A 71 -13.46 -7.06 -0.85
C LEU A 71 -13.95 -6.03 0.18
N ARG A 72 -14.26 -4.81 -0.25
CA ARG A 72 -14.82 -3.77 0.64
C ARG A 72 -16.18 -4.12 1.18
N HIS A 73 -17.05 -4.66 0.33
CA HIS A 73 -18.39 -5.07 0.75
C HIS A 73 -18.31 -6.16 1.83
N LEU A 74 -17.40 -7.11 1.68
CA LEU A 74 -17.22 -8.21 2.63
C LEU A 74 -16.53 -7.75 3.92
N ALA A 75 -15.52 -6.90 3.81
CA ALA A 75 -14.74 -6.45 4.97
C ALA A 75 -15.49 -5.43 5.85
N GLU A 76 -16.45 -4.70 5.27
CA GLU A 76 -17.18 -3.58 5.90
C GLU A 76 -16.28 -2.44 6.43
N ARG A 77 -14.99 -2.46 6.06
CA ARG A 77 -13.95 -1.48 6.42
C ARG A 77 -12.90 -1.36 5.32
N GLY A 78 -12.02 -0.36 5.47
CA GLY A 78 -10.98 -0.02 4.49
C GLY A 78 -11.44 0.92 3.37
N SER A 79 -10.52 1.76 2.91
CA SER A 79 -10.77 2.74 1.85
C SER A 79 -10.94 2.05 0.47
N ALA A 80 -11.38 2.84 -0.53
CA ALA A 80 -11.40 2.35 -1.91
C ALA A 80 -9.99 2.00 -2.42
N VAL A 81 -8.98 2.75 -1.96
CA VAL A 81 -7.58 2.58 -2.33
C VAL A 81 -6.99 1.36 -1.65
N ASP A 82 -7.24 1.18 -0.36
CA ASP A 82 -6.83 0.00 0.40
C ASP A 82 -7.27 -1.30 -0.28
N ALA A 83 -8.53 -1.34 -0.73
CA ALA A 83 -9.06 -2.51 -1.42
C ALA A 83 -8.44 -2.73 -2.79
N VAL A 84 -8.09 -1.67 -3.53
CA VAL A 84 -7.33 -1.80 -4.79
C VAL A 84 -5.93 -2.34 -4.52
N VAL A 85 -5.27 -1.89 -3.46
CA VAL A 85 -3.95 -2.40 -3.04
C VAL A 85 -4.03 -3.89 -2.72
N VAL A 86 -5.01 -4.31 -1.91
CA VAL A 86 -5.19 -5.73 -1.54
C VAL A 86 -5.57 -6.58 -2.76
N ALA A 87 -6.51 -6.14 -3.59
CA ALA A 87 -6.89 -6.86 -4.81
C ALA A 87 -5.72 -6.99 -5.79
N SER A 88 -4.84 -5.97 -5.86
CA SER A 88 -3.66 -6.01 -6.74
C SER A 88 -2.60 -7.01 -6.28
N ALA A 89 -2.62 -7.40 -5.01
CA ALA A 89 -1.75 -8.42 -4.44
C ALA A 89 -2.31 -9.84 -4.62
N GLU A 90 -3.54 -10.01 -5.12
CA GLU A 90 -4.06 -11.34 -5.43
C GLU A 90 -3.42 -11.91 -6.71
N PRO A 91 -3.15 -13.23 -6.76
CA PRO A 91 -3.10 -14.17 -5.64
C PRO A 91 -1.71 -14.18 -4.96
N GLY A 92 -1.68 -14.42 -3.64
CA GLY A 92 -0.44 -14.80 -2.94
C GLY A 92 0.55 -13.67 -2.63
N GLY A 93 0.22 -12.43 -2.98
CA GLY A 93 1.09 -11.27 -2.78
C GLY A 93 1.21 -10.83 -1.32
N VAL A 94 2.17 -9.93 -1.08
CA VAL A 94 2.41 -9.31 0.22
C VAL A 94 2.17 -7.82 0.12
N VAL A 95 1.33 -7.28 0.99
CA VAL A 95 1.10 -5.85 1.14
C VAL A 95 1.87 -5.36 2.36
N LEU A 96 2.70 -4.35 2.15
CA LEU A 96 3.50 -3.71 3.17
C LEU A 96 2.75 -2.47 3.68
N ALA A 97 2.45 -2.43 4.98
CA ALA A 97 1.62 -1.37 5.53
C ALA A 97 1.99 -0.94 6.95
N GLY A 98 1.81 0.35 7.23
CA GLY A 98 1.90 0.89 8.59
C GLY A 98 0.64 0.65 9.43
N ASP A 99 -0.51 0.50 8.77
CA ASP A 99 -1.79 0.12 9.38
C ASP A 99 -2.19 -1.30 8.93
N ILE A 100 -2.24 -2.23 9.89
CA ILE A 100 -2.53 -3.64 9.63
C ILE A 100 -4.01 -3.94 9.82
N GLU A 101 -4.73 -3.13 10.60
CA GLU A 101 -6.08 -3.48 11.02
C GLU A 101 -7.06 -3.40 9.86
N ASP A 102 -7.03 -2.27 9.13
CA ASP A 102 -7.90 -2.04 7.98
C ASP A 102 -7.53 -2.94 6.79
N LEU A 103 -6.24 -3.05 6.47
CA LEU A 103 -5.79 -3.91 5.37
C LEU A 103 -5.93 -5.39 5.68
N GLY A 104 -5.80 -5.79 6.95
CA GLY A 104 -6.01 -7.16 7.40
C GLY A 104 -7.46 -7.62 7.22
N ALA A 105 -8.42 -6.71 7.37
CA ALA A 105 -9.83 -6.95 7.07
C ALA A 105 -10.08 -7.35 5.63
N LEU A 106 -9.48 -6.59 4.71
CA LEU A 106 -9.63 -6.80 3.29
C LEU A 106 -8.91 -8.11 2.90
N ALA A 107 -7.71 -8.33 3.44
CA ALA A 107 -6.92 -9.53 3.18
C ALA A 107 -7.60 -10.82 3.67
N SER A 108 -8.42 -10.78 4.73
CA SER A 108 -9.15 -11.99 5.18
C SER A 108 -10.19 -12.50 4.16
N HIS A 109 -10.54 -11.69 3.16
CA HIS A 109 -11.42 -12.07 2.06
C HIS A 109 -10.69 -12.20 0.72
N ALA A 110 -9.37 -11.98 0.72
CA ALA A 110 -8.54 -11.98 -0.47
C ALA A 110 -7.85 -13.34 -0.70
N ASP A 111 -7.49 -13.62 -1.95
CA ASP A 111 -6.83 -14.86 -2.33
C ASP A 111 -5.35 -14.86 -1.93
N ALA A 112 -5.06 -15.49 -0.79
CA ALA A 112 -3.73 -15.74 -0.25
C ALA A 112 -2.85 -14.48 -0.03
N VAL A 113 -3.47 -13.30 0.13
CA VAL A 113 -2.75 -12.05 0.41
C VAL A 113 -2.30 -11.99 1.87
N ARG A 114 -1.04 -11.60 2.10
CA ARG A 114 -0.48 -11.38 3.44
C ARG A 114 -0.23 -9.89 3.68
N ILE A 115 -0.55 -9.43 4.89
CA ILE A 115 -0.22 -8.07 5.33
C ILE A 115 1.00 -8.14 6.24
N GLU A 116 2.06 -7.40 5.90
CA GLU A 116 3.28 -7.31 6.71
C GLU A 116 3.51 -5.86 7.15
N ARG A 117 3.95 -5.70 8.41
CA ARG A 117 4.23 -4.38 8.97
C ARG A 117 5.56 -3.84 8.48
N ILE A 118 5.58 -2.56 8.15
CA ILE A 118 6.80 -1.75 7.96
C ILE A 118 6.96 -0.71 9.05
#